data_AF-A0A284RXM9-F1
#
_entry.id   AF-A0A284RXM9-F1
#
_cell.length_a   1.000
_cell.length_b   1.000
_cell.length_c   1.000
_cell.angle_alpha   90.00
_cell.angle_beta   90.00
_cell.angle_gamma   90.00
#
_symmetry.space_group_name_H-M   'P 1'
#
loop_
_entity.id
_entity.type
_entity.pdbx_description
1 polymer ?
#
loop_
_entity_poly.entity_id
_entity_poly.type
_entity_poly.pdbx_seq_one_letter_code
_entity_poly.pdbx_strand_id
1 'polypeptide(L)'
;MLPHFGEYVVLKLDAVASLRSLNDPDVLKACKSLKSKTYVACAINLCSFPLPGAKYVSLTAALVSQGLPNGDLGRFVLPDMSVPVSPNTCHPLSRPPMKPSNPLPWPNCYHPTQATIKCRVQNDTNIGDPWPEPKYKMELATDRLRLDQYFREDANRSDALRLGQDVSSSGGIDAVGRASPGDESDECRRSNDTFPIWFEEDIESDCCRSAHEGQSRTCYPAGLGKDAGRPQLSTAFRRRFPVSSFFRRLFAKVPRLSHSPAYSYDEDDDISASSFDPVITADSIPVVIVSNNPESVRKVNDPWDFFRELDALKRIEAEYYERVKAKTR
;
A
#
# COMPACT_ATOMS: atom_id res chain seq x y z
N MET A 1 -11.79 3.89 -13.22
CA MET A 1 -12.50 2.94 -12.36
C MET A 1 -11.84 2.99 -11.01
N LEU A 2 -12.61 3.41 -10.00
CA LEU A 2 -12.19 3.42 -8.60
C LEU A 2 -12.24 1.98 -8.04
N PRO A 3 -11.15 1.41 -7.52
CA PRO A 3 -11.15 0.04 -7.00
C PRO A 3 -11.81 -0.06 -5.62
N HIS A 4 -12.27 -1.27 -5.28
CA HIS A 4 -12.76 -1.61 -3.94
C HIS A 4 -11.62 -1.79 -2.94
N PHE A 5 -11.93 -1.66 -1.64
CA PHE A 5 -11.03 -2.10 -0.58
C PHE A 5 -10.74 -3.61 -0.68
N GLY A 6 -9.46 -3.95 -0.66
CA GLY A 6 -8.94 -5.30 -0.86
C GLY A 6 -8.82 -5.73 -2.32
N GLU A 7 -9.26 -4.92 -3.30
CA GLU A 7 -9.21 -5.30 -4.72
C GLU A 7 -7.79 -5.26 -5.28
N TYR A 8 -7.41 -6.34 -5.98
CA TYR A 8 -6.16 -6.44 -6.73
C TYR A 8 -6.35 -5.91 -8.15
N VAL A 9 -5.60 -4.86 -8.48
CA VAL A 9 -5.67 -4.13 -9.76
C VAL A 9 -4.30 -4.00 -10.41
N VAL A 10 -4.29 -3.71 -11.71
CA VAL A 10 -3.11 -3.27 -12.44
C VAL A 10 -3.01 -1.74 -12.39
N LEU A 11 -1.85 -1.22 -12.00
CA LEU A 11 -1.53 0.21 -11.95
C LEU A 11 -0.46 0.58 -12.98
N LYS A 12 -0.53 1.80 -13.50
CA LYS A 12 0.51 2.42 -14.35
C LYS A 12 0.63 3.91 -14.07
N LEU A 13 1.86 4.42 -13.92
CA LEU A 13 2.11 5.85 -13.70
C LEU A 13 1.74 6.67 -14.94
N ASP A 14 0.85 7.66 -14.76
CA ASP A 14 0.55 8.69 -15.77
C ASP A 14 1.32 9.98 -15.43
N ALA A 15 2.57 10.04 -15.88
CA ALA A 15 3.44 11.20 -15.70
C ALA A 15 2.85 12.48 -16.31
N VAL A 16 2.06 12.37 -17.40
CA VAL A 16 1.48 13.51 -18.11
C VAL A 16 0.28 14.07 -17.35
N ALA A 17 -0.57 13.22 -16.77
CA ALA A 17 -1.65 13.66 -15.89
C ALA A 17 -1.14 14.17 -14.53
N SER A 18 -0.06 13.58 -14.00
CA SER A 18 0.53 13.96 -12.71
C SER A 18 1.00 15.41 -12.69
N LEU A 19 1.88 15.78 -13.61
CA LEU A 19 2.47 17.14 -13.70
C LEU A 19 1.68 18.09 -14.61
N ARG A 20 0.41 17.77 -14.90
CA ARG A 20 -0.43 18.59 -15.81
C ARG A 20 -0.67 20.02 -15.31
N SER A 21 -0.65 20.22 -13.99
CA SER A 21 -0.81 21.52 -13.33
C SER A 21 0.30 22.52 -13.69
N LEU A 22 1.52 22.05 -13.98
CA LEU A 22 2.68 22.91 -14.27
C LEU A 22 2.58 23.61 -15.63
N ASN A 23 1.74 23.10 -16.54
CA ASN A 23 1.40 23.66 -17.86
C ASN A 23 2.62 24.06 -18.74
N ASP A 24 3.74 23.36 -18.59
CA ASP A 24 5.00 23.65 -19.28
C ASP A 24 5.28 22.64 -20.43
N PRO A 25 5.73 23.12 -21.62
CA PRO A 25 5.90 22.26 -22.79
C PRO A 25 7.10 21.31 -22.67
N ASP A 26 8.14 21.65 -21.91
CA ASP A 26 9.31 20.80 -21.70
C ASP A 26 9.02 19.73 -20.66
N VAL A 27 8.29 20.06 -19.58
CA VAL A 27 7.71 19.08 -18.65
C VAL A 27 6.83 18.09 -19.41
N LEU A 28 5.93 18.58 -20.27
CA LEU A 28 5.08 17.72 -21.09
C LEU A 28 5.87 16.79 -22.03
N LYS A 29 7.00 17.27 -22.56
CA LYS A 29 7.93 16.49 -23.39
C LYS A 29 8.67 15.44 -22.56
N ALA A 30 9.17 15.79 -21.38
CA ALA A 30 9.84 14.88 -20.45
C ALA A 30 8.91 13.77 -19.96
N CYS A 31 7.70 14.13 -19.49
CA CYS A 31 6.68 13.15 -19.07
C CYS A 31 6.25 12.19 -20.17
N LYS A 32 6.25 12.62 -21.44
CA LYS A 32 6.01 11.73 -22.60
C LYS A 32 7.16 10.79 -22.93
N SER A 33 8.38 11.09 -22.46
CA SER A 33 9.56 10.24 -22.65
C SER A 33 9.77 9.22 -21.51
N LEU A 34 9.11 9.42 -20.36
CA LEU A 34 9.17 8.55 -19.20
C LEU A 34 8.49 7.20 -19.50
N LYS A 35 9.24 6.11 -19.38
CA LYS A 35 8.79 4.75 -19.72
C LYS A 35 8.08 4.07 -18.56
N SER A 36 6.80 4.40 -18.30
CA SER A 36 6.06 3.74 -17.21
C SER A 36 5.71 2.29 -17.52
N LYS A 37 6.10 1.38 -16.61
CA LYS A 37 5.72 -0.05 -16.59
C LYS A 37 4.29 -0.23 -16.04
N THR A 38 3.87 -1.49 -15.94
CA THR A 38 2.59 -1.91 -15.32
C THR A 38 2.86 -2.75 -14.07
N TYR A 39 2.22 -2.41 -12.97
CA TYR A 39 2.43 -3.02 -11.65
C TYR A 39 1.13 -3.66 -11.16
N VAL A 40 1.22 -4.62 -10.26
CA VAL A 40 0.06 -5.20 -9.58
C VAL A 40 0.00 -4.60 -8.18
N ALA A 41 -1.20 -4.24 -7.71
CA ALA A 41 -1.38 -3.64 -6.40
C ALA A 41 -2.72 -4.03 -5.77
N CYS A 42 -2.78 -4.09 -4.44
CA CYS A 42 -4.03 -4.18 -3.68
C CYS A 42 -4.43 -2.79 -3.17
N ALA A 43 -5.65 -2.32 -3.46
CA ALA A 43 -6.17 -1.06 -2.93
C ALA A 43 -6.59 -1.23 -1.45
N ILE A 44 -5.96 -0.47 -0.54
CA ILE A 44 -6.15 -0.66 0.91
C ILE A 44 -7.14 0.33 1.48
N ASN A 45 -6.90 1.64 1.26
CA ASN A 45 -7.56 2.76 1.92
C ASN A 45 -7.84 3.90 0.92
N LEU A 46 -8.92 4.67 1.14
CA LEU A 46 -9.25 5.88 0.38
C LEU A 46 -8.79 7.09 1.19
N CYS A 47 -7.98 7.96 0.61
CA CYS A 47 -7.50 9.20 1.25
C CYS A 47 -8.42 10.39 0.99
N SER A 48 -9.47 10.21 0.18
CA SER A 48 -10.49 11.23 -0.13
C SER A 48 -11.80 10.56 -0.54
N PHE A 49 -12.94 11.18 -0.25
CA PHE A 49 -14.23 10.69 -0.72
C PHE A 49 -14.42 10.88 -2.24
N PRO A 50 -15.08 9.95 -2.94
CA PRO A 50 -15.43 10.08 -4.36
C PRO A 50 -16.58 11.08 -4.56
N LEU A 51 -16.29 12.37 -4.38
CA LEU A 51 -17.29 13.42 -4.50
C LEU A 51 -17.66 13.70 -5.96
N PRO A 52 -18.94 13.98 -6.27
CA PRO A 52 -19.37 14.33 -7.63
C PRO A 52 -18.61 15.55 -8.16
N GLY A 53 -18.05 15.44 -9.37
CA GLY A 53 -17.27 16.51 -9.99
C GLY A 53 -15.81 16.61 -9.52
N ALA A 54 -15.39 15.90 -8.46
CA ALA A 54 -13.97 15.73 -8.17
C ALA A 54 -13.35 14.85 -9.27
N LYS A 55 -12.36 15.36 -10.01
CA LYS A 55 -11.77 14.65 -11.17
C LYS A 55 -10.96 13.41 -10.79
N TYR A 56 -10.35 13.42 -9.62
CA TYR A 56 -9.51 12.37 -9.09
C TYR A 56 -9.91 12.02 -7.66
N VAL A 57 -9.69 10.77 -7.27
CA VAL A 57 -9.78 10.29 -5.89
C VAL A 57 -8.40 9.81 -5.47
N SER A 58 -7.94 10.23 -4.31
CA SER A 58 -6.69 9.75 -3.71
C SER A 58 -6.91 8.45 -2.95
N LEU A 59 -6.02 7.47 -3.12
CA LEU A 59 -6.03 6.19 -2.41
C LEU A 59 -4.62 5.74 -2.02
N THR A 60 -4.55 4.80 -1.07
CA THR A 60 -3.34 4.05 -0.75
C THR A 60 -3.46 2.62 -1.26
N ALA A 61 -2.45 2.15 -1.98
CA ALA A 61 -2.33 0.77 -2.44
C ALA A 61 -0.98 0.16 -2.04
N ALA A 62 -0.96 -1.12 -1.68
CA ALA A 62 0.28 -1.90 -1.56
C ALA A 62 0.60 -2.52 -2.92
N LEU A 63 1.83 -2.37 -3.39
CA LEU A 63 2.31 -3.07 -4.57
C LEU A 63 2.56 -4.54 -4.24
N VAL A 64 2.34 -5.43 -5.21
CA VAL A 64 2.59 -6.87 -5.10
C VAL A 64 3.93 -7.19 -5.78
N SER A 65 4.76 -8.02 -5.14
CA SER A 65 5.93 -8.64 -5.76
C SER A 65 5.63 -10.10 -6.15
N GLN A 66 6.36 -10.61 -7.14
CA GLN A 66 6.44 -12.05 -7.43
C GLN A 66 7.82 -12.55 -7.02
N GLY A 67 7.85 -13.50 -6.08
CA GLY A 67 9.02 -13.79 -5.26
C GLY A 67 9.10 -12.88 -4.03
N LEU A 68 9.86 -13.33 -3.03
CA LEU A 68 10.25 -12.51 -1.89
C LEU A 68 11.07 -11.31 -2.43
N PRO A 69 10.79 -10.06 -2.03
CA PRO A 69 11.51 -8.90 -2.54
C PRO A 69 12.98 -8.93 -2.09
N ASN A 70 13.90 -8.44 -2.91
CA ASN A 70 15.33 -8.34 -2.56
C ASN A 70 15.65 -7.32 -1.45
N GLY A 71 14.64 -6.62 -0.92
CA GLY A 71 14.79 -5.43 -0.08
C GLY A 71 15.33 -4.21 -0.83
N ASP A 72 15.59 -3.14 -0.07
CA ASP A 72 16.38 -1.98 -0.46
C ASP A 72 17.10 -1.50 0.82
N LEU A 73 18.32 -2.02 1.04
CA LEU A 73 19.12 -1.71 2.23
C LEU A 73 19.45 -0.21 2.34
N GLY A 74 19.55 0.50 1.20
CA GLY A 74 19.74 1.96 1.16
C GLY A 74 18.49 2.75 1.59
N ARG A 75 17.35 2.08 1.76
CA ARG A 75 16.11 2.59 2.35
C ARG A 75 15.70 1.82 3.62
N PHE A 76 16.62 1.07 4.23
CA PHE A 76 16.41 0.24 5.42
C PHE A 76 15.36 -0.87 5.29
N VAL A 77 15.01 -1.26 4.07
CA VAL A 77 14.01 -2.29 3.78
C VAL A 77 14.65 -3.67 3.64
N LEU A 78 14.29 -4.62 4.50
CA LEU A 78 14.77 -6.00 4.45
C LEU A 78 13.83 -6.90 3.61
N PRO A 79 14.32 -8.02 3.03
CA PRO A 79 13.49 -8.99 2.29
C PRO A 79 12.29 -9.57 3.08
N ASP A 80 12.45 -9.73 4.39
CA ASP A 80 11.43 -10.26 5.30
C ASP A 80 10.42 -9.19 5.77
N MET A 81 10.59 -7.93 5.34
CA MET A 81 9.55 -6.90 5.44
C MET A 81 8.49 -7.11 4.35
N SER A 82 7.84 -8.27 4.39
CA SER A 82 6.79 -8.65 3.45
C SER A 82 5.73 -9.53 4.09
N VAL A 83 4.67 -9.82 3.33
CA VAL A 83 3.58 -10.70 3.74
C VAL A 83 3.20 -11.60 2.55
N PRO A 84 3.20 -12.94 2.69
CA PRO A 84 2.86 -13.83 1.58
C PRO A 84 1.37 -13.71 1.19
N VAL A 85 1.05 -14.06 -0.05
CA VAL A 85 -0.32 -14.11 -0.58
C VAL A 85 -0.66 -15.55 -0.96
N SER A 86 -1.82 -16.04 -0.50
CA SER A 86 -2.30 -17.39 -0.76
C SER A 86 -2.34 -17.69 -2.28
N PRO A 87 -1.84 -18.86 -2.74
CA PRO A 87 -1.54 -20.07 -1.98
C PRO A 87 -0.13 -20.14 -1.36
N ASN A 88 0.72 -19.11 -1.48
CA ASN A 88 2.04 -19.15 -0.87
C ASN A 88 1.93 -19.11 0.67
N THR A 89 2.72 -19.92 1.36
CA THR A 89 2.83 -19.99 2.82
C THR A 89 4.25 -19.76 3.34
N CYS A 90 5.26 -19.69 2.45
CA CYS A 90 6.65 -19.50 2.85
C CYS A 90 6.90 -18.02 3.16
N HIS A 91 7.44 -17.74 4.36
CA HIS A 91 7.96 -16.44 4.75
C HIS A 91 8.93 -16.60 5.94
N PRO A 92 10.09 -15.91 5.99
CA PRO A 92 11.07 -16.08 7.08
C PRO A 92 10.46 -15.87 8.48
N LEU A 93 9.62 -14.84 8.64
CA LEU A 93 8.91 -14.55 9.90
C LEU A 93 7.61 -15.34 10.10
N SER A 94 7.38 -16.42 9.35
CA SER A 94 6.17 -17.28 9.45
C SER A 94 4.82 -16.54 9.42
N ARG A 95 4.75 -15.41 8.69
CA ARG A 95 3.56 -14.55 8.61
C ARG A 95 2.42 -15.27 7.88
N PRO A 96 1.21 -15.36 8.46
CA PRO A 96 0.06 -15.98 7.80
C PRO A 96 -0.29 -15.26 6.48
N PRO A 97 -0.51 -16.01 5.38
CA PRO A 97 -0.74 -15.40 4.09
C PRO A 97 -2.11 -14.75 3.95
N MET A 98 -2.13 -13.62 3.26
CA MET A 98 -3.36 -12.90 2.92
C MET A 98 -4.16 -13.68 1.88
N LYS A 99 -5.46 -13.82 2.09
CA LYS A 99 -6.34 -14.64 1.22
C LYS A 99 -7.13 -13.78 0.23
N PRO A 100 -6.86 -13.88 -1.08
CA PRO A 100 -7.76 -13.34 -2.10
C PRO A 100 -8.89 -14.34 -2.41
N SER A 101 -10.08 -13.81 -2.71
CA SER A 101 -11.32 -14.55 -3.03
C SER A 101 -11.18 -15.51 -4.21
N ASN A 102 -10.28 -15.20 -5.13
CA ASN A 102 -9.78 -16.10 -6.16
C ASN A 102 -8.24 -16.07 -6.10
N PRO A 103 -7.54 -17.21 -6.25
CA PRO A 103 -6.09 -17.23 -6.34
C PRO A 103 -5.58 -16.28 -7.42
N LEU A 104 -4.52 -15.51 -7.14
CA LEU A 104 -3.96 -14.58 -8.11
C LEU A 104 -3.42 -15.31 -9.35
N PRO A 105 -3.42 -14.69 -10.55
CA PRO A 105 -2.87 -15.30 -11.77
C PRO A 105 -1.38 -15.67 -11.72
N TRP A 106 -0.65 -15.25 -10.68
CA TRP A 106 0.78 -15.48 -10.51
C TRP A 106 1.07 -16.27 -9.23
N PRO A 107 1.91 -17.31 -9.30
CA PRO A 107 2.38 -18.01 -8.10
C PRO A 107 3.42 -17.19 -7.35
N ASN A 108 3.60 -17.51 -6.07
CA ASN A 108 4.64 -16.96 -5.18
C ASN A 108 4.56 -15.44 -4.99
N CYS A 109 3.35 -14.90 -4.78
CA CYS A 109 3.13 -13.46 -4.55
C CYS A 109 3.35 -13.05 -3.08
N TYR A 110 3.81 -11.81 -2.88
CA TYR A 110 3.93 -11.15 -1.58
C TYR A 110 3.48 -9.69 -1.68
N HIS A 111 3.09 -9.09 -0.55
CA HIS A 111 3.05 -7.64 -0.35
C HIS A 111 4.32 -7.23 0.41
N PRO A 112 5.31 -6.56 -0.19
CA PRO A 112 6.38 -5.91 0.57
C PRO A 112 5.77 -4.76 1.36
N THR A 113 5.98 -4.73 2.67
CA THR A 113 5.24 -3.83 3.58
C THR A 113 5.63 -2.37 3.39
N GLN A 114 6.89 -2.13 3.01
CA GLN A 114 7.41 -0.81 2.67
C GLN A 114 7.11 -0.38 1.22
N ALA A 115 6.47 -1.23 0.39
CA ALA A 115 6.10 -0.91 -0.99
C ALA A 115 4.66 -0.38 -1.12
N THR A 116 4.24 0.49 -0.20
CA THR A 116 2.95 1.19 -0.28
C THR A 116 3.05 2.51 -1.03
N ILE A 117 2.00 2.86 -1.77
CA ILE A 117 1.94 4.09 -2.56
C ILE A 117 0.65 4.86 -2.30
N LYS A 118 0.75 6.18 -2.21
CA LYS A 118 -0.38 7.12 -2.20
C LYS A 118 -0.51 7.70 -3.60
N CYS A 119 -1.65 7.50 -4.26
CA CYS A 119 -1.84 7.87 -5.66
C CYS A 119 -3.25 8.44 -5.93
N ARG A 120 -3.35 9.28 -6.96
CA ARG A 120 -4.61 9.80 -7.52
C ARG A 120 -5.08 8.89 -8.64
N VAL A 121 -6.31 8.40 -8.58
CA VAL A 121 -6.96 7.64 -9.65
C VAL A 121 -8.12 8.43 -10.24
N GLN A 122 -8.43 8.25 -11.52
CA GLN A 122 -9.54 8.98 -12.15
C GLN A 122 -10.87 8.61 -11.49
N ASN A 123 -11.64 9.63 -11.10
CA ASN A 123 -13.01 9.45 -10.63
C ASN A 123 -13.95 9.29 -11.83
N ASP A 124 -14.52 8.11 -11.96
CA ASP A 124 -15.57 7.76 -12.93
C ASP A 124 -16.82 7.19 -12.25
N THR A 125 -16.91 7.33 -10.91
CA THR A 125 -18.08 6.92 -10.14
C THR A 125 -19.23 7.91 -10.33
N ASN A 126 -20.21 7.55 -11.17
CA ASN A 126 -21.51 8.22 -11.18
C ASN A 126 -22.29 7.86 -9.90
N ILE A 127 -23.07 8.81 -9.37
CA ILE A 127 -23.92 8.51 -8.20
C ILE A 127 -25.04 7.55 -8.61
N GLY A 128 -25.07 6.37 -8.00
CA GLY A 128 -26.16 5.39 -8.17
C GLY A 128 -25.91 4.33 -9.24
N ASP A 129 -24.81 4.39 -9.99
CA ASP A 129 -24.37 3.25 -10.80
C ASP A 129 -23.86 2.12 -9.88
N PRO A 130 -24.16 0.84 -10.17
CA PRO A 130 -23.63 -0.28 -9.39
C PRO A 130 -22.10 -0.36 -9.48
N TRP A 131 -21.41 -0.42 -8.35
CA TRP A 131 -19.97 -0.64 -8.31
C TRP A 131 -19.68 -2.12 -8.71
N PRO A 132 -18.91 -2.40 -9.78
CA PRO A 132 -18.77 -3.76 -10.31
C PRO A 132 -17.98 -4.67 -9.37
N GLU A 133 -18.51 -5.86 -9.09
CA GLU A 133 -17.93 -6.77 -8.10
C GLU A 133 -16.49 -7.22 -8.49
N PRO A 134 -15.51 -7.11 -7.58
CA PRO A 134 -14.10 -7.31 -7.90
C PRO A 134 -13.72 -8.79 -8.00
N LYS A 135 -13.26 -9.22 -9.18
CA LYS A 135 -12.84 -10.62 -9.45
C LYS A 135 -11.75 -11.12 -8.49
N TYR A 136 -10.82 -10.26 -8.10
CA TYR A 136 -9.74 -10.57 -7.17
C TYR A 136 -9.78 -9.58 -6.00
N LYS A 137 -10.24 -10.02 -4.84
CA LYS A 137 -10.35 -9.18 -3.64
C LYS A 137 -9.91 -9.95 -2.41
N MET A 138 -9.19 -9.32 -1.50
CA MET A 138 -8.90 -9.87 -0.17
C MET A 138 -10.22 -10.24 0.54
N GLU A 139 -10.37 -11.53 0.84
CA GLU A 139 -11.61 -12.19 1.24
C GLU A 139 -12.12 -11.67 2.59
N LEU A 140 -11.22 -11.62 3.57
CA LEU A 140 -11.52 -11.26 4.95
C LEU A 140 -11.19 -9.80 5.24
N ALA A 141 -12.13 -9.07 5.85
CA ALA A 141 -11.87 -7.71 6.33
C ALA A 141 -10.76 -7.68 7.41
N THR A 142 -10.60 -8.77 8.17
CA THR A 142 -9.54 -8.96 9.17
C THR A 142 -8.16 -9.16 8.55
N ASP A 143 -8.06 -9.74 7.35
CA ASP A 143 -6.78 -9.83 6.62
C ASP A 143 -6.31 -8.42 6.22
N ARG A 144 -7.21 -7.52 5.82
CA ARG A 144 -6.87 -6.10 5.57
C ARG A 144 -6.32 -5.39 6.81
N LEU A 145 -6.89 -5.65 7.99
CA LEU A 145 -6.43 -5.07 9.25
C LEU A 145 -5.08 -5.66 9.68
N ARG A 146 -4.85 -6.96 9.48
CA ARG A 146 -3.55 -7.60 9.74
C ARG A 146 -2.46 -7.11 8.78
N LEU A 147 -2.81 -6.85 7.51
CA LEU A 147 -1.89 -6.27 6.54
C LEU A 147 -1.48 -4.83 6.93
N ASP A 148 -2.43 -4.03 7.42
CA ASP A 148 -2.17 -2.69 7.98
C ASP A 148 -1.28 -2.73 9.23
N GLN A 149 -1.50 -3.69 10.13
CA GLN A 149 -0.61 -3.95 11.26
C GLN A 149 0.82 -4.28 10.79
N TYR A 150 0.99 -5.15 9.78
CA TYR A 150 2.33 -5.48 9.26
C TYR A 150 3.04 -4.29 8.59
N PHE A 151 2.32 -3.33 8.00
CA PHE A 151 2.92 -2.07 7.55
C PHE A 151 3.51 -1.26 8.70
N ARG A 152 2.79 -1.16 9.83
CA ARG A 152 3.26 -0.44 11.03
C ARG A 152 4.41 -1.16 11.73
N GLU A 153 4.33 -2.48 11.88
CA GLU A 153 5.43 -3.28 12.45
C GLU A 153 6.73 -3.12 11.67
N ASP A 154 6.69 -3.23 10.34
CA ASP A 154 7.92 -3.12 9.53
C ASP A 154 8.40 -1.68 9.33
N ALA A 155 7.51 -0.67 9.40
CA ALA A 155 7.93 0.73 9.41
C ALA A 155 8.77 1.01 10.67
N ASN A 156 8.28 0.59 11.85
CA ASN A 156 9.01 0.71 13.11
C ASN A 156 10.37 -0.03 13.07
N ARG A 157 10.44 -1.20 12.39
CA ARG A 157 11.71 -1.93 12.17
C ARG A 157 12.66 -1.17 11.24
N SER A 158 12.15 -0.57 10.15
CA SER A 158 12.93 0.24 9.21
C SER A 158 13.53 1.47 9.89
N ASP A 159 12.73 2.21 10.66
CA ASP A 159 13.21 3.37 11.43
C ASP A 159 14.22 2.98 12.52
N ALA A 160 14.06 1.82 13.18
CA ALA A 160 15.04 1.31 14.14
C ALA A 160 16.40 0.98 13.50
N LEU A 161 16.41 0.38 12.31
CA LEU A 161 17.63 0.11 11.54
C LEU A 161 18.33 1.42 11.13
N ARG A 162 17.55 2.41 10.70
CA ARG A 162 18.03 3.75 10.36
C ARG A 162 18.72 4.46 11.53
N LEU A 163 18.05 4.52 12.68
CA LEU A 163 18.61 5.13 13.89
C LEU A 163 19.90 4.42 14.35
N GLY A 164 19.97 3.09 14.22
CA GLY A 164 21.18 2.32 14.51
C GLY A 164 22.37 2.69 13.62
N GLN A 165 22.14 2.97 12.33
CA GLN A 165 23.19 3.43 11.42
C GLN A 165 23.64 4.87 11.71
N ASP A 166 22.72 5.79 12.03
CA ASP A 166 23.03 7.19 12.32
C ASP A 166 23.90 7.32 13.61
N VAL A 167 23.60 6.53 14.65
CA VAL A 167 24.43 6.44 15.87
C VAL A 167 25.81 5.85 15.56
N SER A 168 25.86 4.78 14.76
CA SER A 168 27.13 4.15 14.36
C SER A 168 28.02 5.06 13.50
N SER A 169 27.43 5.98 12.74
CA SER A 169 28.12 6.91 11.84
C SER A 169 28.63 8.18 12.52
N SER A 170 28.17 8.48 13.74
CA SER A 170 28.46 9.73 14.46
C SER A 170 29.44 9.57 15.63
N GLY A 171 29.76 8.34 16.05
CA GLY A 171 30.70 8.06 17.15
C GLY A 171 32.20 8.16 16.84
N GLY A 172 32.59 8.62 15.64
CA GLY A 172 33.98 8.63 15.17
C GLY A 172 34.50 10.04 14.85
N ILE A 173 35.57 10.44 15.53
CA ILE A 173 36.27 11.76 15.49
C ILE A 173 35.75 12.78 16.53
N ASP A 174 36.18 12.62 17.78
CA ASP A 174 36.80 13.72 18.56
C ASP A 174 37.44 13.20 19.87
N ALA A 175 38.72 12.81 19.80
CA ALA A 175 39.50 12.35 20.95
C ALA A 175 41.00 12.74 20.87
N VAL A 176 41.32 13.84 20.17
CA VAL A 176 42.71 14.30 20.01
C VAL A 176 43.13 15.24 21.14
N GLY A 177 43.48 14.62 22.28
CA GLY A 177 44.58 15.06 23.12
C GLY A 177 44.39 16.29 24.04
N ARG A 178 44.37 16.01 25.35
CA ARG A 178 45.37 16.63 26.23
C ARG A 178 45.80 15.69 27.35
N ALA A 179 47.09 15.47 27.48
CA ALA A 179 47.68 14.62 28.51
C ALA A 179 48.06 15.43 29.77
N SER A 180 48.06 14.75 30.91
CA SER A 180 48.89 15.06 32.08
C SER A 180 49.26 13.72 32.77
N PRO A 181 50.45 13.59 33.38
CA PRO A 181 51.02 12.28 33.76
C PRO A 181 50.83 11.90 35.24
N GLY A 182 51.01 10.59 35.52
CA GLY A 182 50.85 9.96 36.83
C GLY A 182 49.48 9.25 36.94
N ASP A 183 49.38 7.99 37.34
CA ASP A 183 50.31 7.16 38.12
C ASP A 183 50.47 5.72 37.53
N GLU A 184 51.43 4.94 38.02
CA GLU A 184 51.74 3.58 37.52
C GLU A 184 50.96 2.47 38.25
N SER A 185 50.34 1.55 37.49
CA SER A 185 50.15 0.14 37.89
C SER A 185 49.73 -0.75 36.71
N ASP A 186 50.37 -1.92 36.59
CA ASP A 186 50.05 -2.95 35.60
C ASP A 186 48.75 -3.72 35.92
N GLU A 187 47.98 -4.12 34.92
CA GLU A 187 48.02 -5.54 34.50
C GLU A 187 47.41 -5.86 33.11
N CYS A 188 47.91 -6.95 32.54
CA CYS A 188 47.35 -7.82 31.49
C CYS A 188 46.41 -7.25 30.40
N ARG A 189 47.01 -6.95 29.24
CA ARG A 189 46.35 -6.98 27.92
C ARG A 189 45.64 -8.33 27.65
N ARG A 190 44.45 -8.28 27.03
CA ARG A 190 44.16 -8.98 25.75
C ARG A 190 42.83 -8.53 25.12
N SER A 191 42.89 -7.59 24.19
CA SER A 191 41.82 -7.37 23.22
C SER A 191 41.83 -8.50 22.18
N ASN A 192 40.64 -8.92 21.76
CA ASN A 192 40.39 -9.62 20.48
C ASN A 192 39.04 -9.11 19.97
N ASP A 193 39.06 -7.99 19.24
CA ASP A 193 37.88 -7.37 18.64
C ASP A 193 37.38 -8.19 17.43
N THR A 194 36.73 -9.32 17.73
CA THR A 194 36.01 -10.11 16.72
C THR A 194 34.62 -9.53 16.54
N PHE A 195 34.44 -8.70 15.51
CA PHE A 195 33.11 -8.38 14.99
C PHE A 195 32.34 -9.68 14.70
N PRO A 196 31.05 -9.80 15.05
CA PRO A 196 30.26 -10.97 14.70
C PRO A 196 30.07 -11.03 13.17
N ILE A 197 30.87 -11.91 12.55
CA ILE A 197 30.78 -12.28 11.14
C ILE A 197 29.47 -13.04 10.95
N TRP A 198 28.41 -12.34 10.54
CA TRP A 198 27.17 -12.94 10.07
C TRP A 198 27.35 -13.43 8.63
N PHE A 199 28.03 -14.56 8.47
CA PHE A 199 27.96 -15.35 7.25
C PHE A 199 26.89 -16.43 7.38
N GLU A 200 26.07 -16.53 6.34
CA GLU A 200 25.63 -17.77 5.69
C GLU A 200 25.84 -19.07 6.50
N GLU A 201 24.77 -19.54 7.16
CA GLU A 201 24.55 -20.98 7.31
C GLU A 201 23.68 -21.46 6.14
N ASP A 202 24.13 -22.51 5.45
CA ASP A 202 23.42 -23.13 4.33
C ASP A 202 22.11 -23.79 4.80
N ILE A 203 21.00 -23.05 4.73
CA ILE A 203 19.67 -23.67 4.78
C ILE A 203 19.43 -24.36 3.43
N GLU A 204 19.83 -25.63 3.32
CA GLU A 204 19.39 -26.51 2.24
C GLU A 204 17.86 -26.47 2.15
N SER A 205 17.34 -26.00 1.01
CA SER A 205 15.94 -25.63 0.84
C SER A 205 15.04 -26.85 0.58
N ASP A 206 14.93 -27.73 1.57
CA ASP A 206 14.14 -28.98 1.49
C ASP A 206 12.61 -28.75 1.68
N CYS A 207 12.16 -27.50 1.59
CA CYS A 207 10.74 -27.10 1.62
C CYS A 207 9.96 -27.47 0.33
N CYS A 208 10.32 -28.56 -0.35
CA CYS A 208 9.71 -29.02 -1.60
C CYS A 208 9.53 -30.56 -1.70
N ARG A 209 9.09 -31.24 -0.63
CA ARG A 209 8.54 -32.60 -0.76
C ARG A 209 7.04 -32.63 -1.02
N SER A 210 6.66 -33.23 -2.14
CA SER A 210 5.28 -33.38 -2.61
C SER A 210 4.49 -34.42 -1.80
N ALA A 211 3.24 -34.09 -1.47
CA ALA A 211 2.22 -35.08 -1.13
C ALA A 211 1.19 -35.14 -2.27
N HIS A 212 0.92 -36.34 -2.78
CA HIS A 212 -0.03 -36.61 -3.85
C HIS A 212 -1.15 -37.52 -3.31
N GLU A 213 -2.30 -37.51 -4.00
CA GLU A 213 -3.45 -38.43 -3.83
C GLU A 213 -4.32 -38.31 -2.56
N GLY A 214 -5.59 -38.71 -2.71
CA GLY A 214 -6.66 -38.56 -1.70
C GLY A 214 -8.08 -38.52 -2.30
N GLN A 215 -8.44 -39.44 -3.20
CA GLN A 215 -9.76 -39.45 -3.86
C GLN A 215 -10.87 -40.13 -3.03
N SER A 216 -12.07 -39.53 -3.00
CA SER A 216 -13.41 -40.13 -2.74
C SER A 216 -14.47 -39.02 -3.03
N ARG A 217 -15.61 -39.14 -3.76
CA ARG A 217 -16.66 -40.17 -3.96
C ARG A 217 -17.38 -40.56 -2.65
N THR A 218 -18.72 -40.59 -2.48
CA THR A 218 -19.95 -40.23 -3.26
C THR A 218 -21.15 -40.17 -2.26
N CYS A 219 -22.41 -39.78 -2.49
CA CYS A 219 -23.23 -39.44 -3.67
C CYS A 219 -24.44 -38.52 -3.27
N TYR A 220 -25.41 -38.28 -4.19
CA TYR A 220 -26.75 -37.72 -3.91
C TYR A 220 -27.78 -38.81 -3.48
N PRO A 221 -28.91 -38.44 -2.84
CA PRO A 221 -30.19 -38.10 -3.51
C PRO A 221 -30.79 -36.75 -3.01
N ALA A 222 -31.78 -36.05 -3.59
CA ALA A 222 -32.76 -36.19 -4.71
C ALA A 222 -34.24 -36.17 -4.25
N GLY A 223 -35.03 -35.21 -4.77
CA GLY A 223 -36.49 -35.01 -4.50
C GLY A 223 -36.82 -33.73 -3.70
N LEU A 224 -37.99 -33.07 -3.83
CA LEU A 224 -39.11 -33.28 -4.76
C LEU A 224 -40.08 -32.05 -4.78
N GLY A 225 -40.72 -31.75 -5.92
CA GLY A 225 -41.82 -30.74 -6.07
C GLY A 225 -41.37 -29.28 -6.38
N LYS A 226 -41.96 -28.48 -7.29
CA LYS A 226 -43.35 -28.20 -7.74
C LYS A 226 -44.16 -27.27 -6.80
N ASP A 227 -44.94 -26.28 -7.28
CA ASP A 227 -45.20 -25.79 -8.65
C ASP A 227 -45.77 -24.35 -8.64
N ALA A 228 -45.72 -23.66 -9.79
CA ALA A 228 -46.56 -22.52 -10.26
C ALA A 228 -46.79 -21.24 -9.39
N GLY A 229 -46.83 -20.06 -10.04
CA GLY A 229 -47.26 -18.82 -9.36
C GLY A 229 -46.94 -17.47 -10.02
N ARG A 230 -47.32 -17.24 -11.28
CA ARG A 230 -47.19 -15.91 -11.94
C ARG A 230 -48.58 -15.34 -12.28
N PRO A 231 -48.76 -14.02 -12.13
CA PRO A 231 -49.36 -13.28 -13.23
C PRO A 231 -48.62 -11.96 -13.57
N GLN A 232 -48.94 -11.44 -14.75
CA GLN A 232 -48.66 -10.07 -15.20
C GLN A 232 -49.76 -9.12 -14.67
N LEU A 233 -49.86 -7.80 -14.87
CA LEU A 233 -49.18 -6.73 -15.64
C LEU A 233 -49.60 -5.41 -14.90
N SER A 234 -48.94 -4.24 -14.97
CA SER A 234 -49.22 -3.22 -16.00
C SER A 234 -48.68 -1.81 -15.66
N THR A 235 -48.35 -1.06 -16.72
CA THR A 235 -48.39 0.41 -16.92
C THR A 235 -48.13 1.41 -15.76
N ALA A 236 -46.93 1.99 -15.81
CA ALA A 236 -46.66 3.42 -16.07
C ALA A 236 -47.29 4.55 -15.21
N PHE A 237 -46.42 5.41 -14.66
CA PHE A 237 -46.69 6.85 -14.49
C PHE A 237 -45.43 7.70 -14.75
N ARG A 238 -45.48 8.61 -15.74
CA ARG A 238 -44.48 9.69 -15.92
C ARG A 238 -44.96 10.97 -15.24
N ARG A 239 -44.19 11.54 -14.30
CA ARG A 239 -44.23 12.98 -13.99
C ARG A 239 -42.82 13.51 -13.68
N ARG A 240 -42.43 14.59 -14.36
CA ARG A 240 -41.30 15.46 -13.97
C ARG A 240 -41.84 16.52 -13.02
N PHE A 241 -41.15 16.80 -11.91
CA PHE A 241 -41.20 18.08 -11.17
C PHE A 241 -39.82 18.33 -10.50
N PRO A 242 -39.48 19.57 -10.11
CA PRO A 242 -38.10 20.06 -10.18
C PRO A 242 -37.27 19.94 -8.89
N VAL A 243 -35.95 20.13 -9.05
CA VAL A 243 -34.96 20.08 -7.97
C VAL A 243 -34.83 21.43 -7.26
N SER A 244 -35.45 21.58 -6.09
CA SER A 244 -35.07 22.58 -5.07
C SER A 244 -35.60 22.22 -3.68
N SER A 245 -35.03 22.82 -2.63
CA SER A 245 -35.53 22.90 -1.24
C SER A 245 -35.43 21.70 -0.27
N PHE A 246 -34.75 20.59 -0.58
CA PHE A 246 -34.70 19.45 0.36
C PHE A 246 -33.79 19.61 1.61
N PHE A 247 -32.86 20.57 1.63
CA PHE A 247 -31.94 20.79 2.76
C PHE A 247 -32.42 21.89 3.74
N ARG A 248 -33.47 21.64 4.53
CA ARG A 248 -33.80 22.49 5.71
C ARG A 248 -34.78 21.92 6.76
N ARG A 249 -34.76 20.61 7.10
CA ARG A 249 -35.67 20.08 8.16
C ARG A 249 -35.25 18.88 9.02
N LEU A 250 -33.97 18.53 9.11
CA LEU A 250 -33.51 17.31 9.82
C LEU A 250 -32.78 17.53 11.17
N PHE A 251 -32.88 18.72 11.76
CA PHE A 251 -32.38 19.00 13.12
C PHE A 251 -33.40 19.77 13.96
N ALA A 252 -34.33 19.06 14.61
CA ALA A 252 -35.17 19.60 15.70
C ALA A 252 -35.84 18.47 16.52
N LYS A 253 -35.40 18.25 17.77
CA LYS A 253 -35.92 17.26 18.74
C LYS A 253 -35.57 15.80 18.33
N VAL A 254 -35.43 14.80 19.22
CA VAL A 254 -36.04 14.63 20.56
C VAL A 254 -34.96 14.46 21.69
N PRO A 255 -35.07 13.69 22.81
CA PRO A 255 -34.71 14.21 24.13
C PRO A 255 -33.42 13.64 24.77
N ARG A 256 -33.05 14.19 25.95
CA ARG A 256 -32.02 13.63 26.84
C ARG A 256 -32.52 12.41 27.60
N LEU A 257 -31.67 11.40 27.76
CA LEU A 257 -31.68 10.39 28.84
C LEU A 257 -30.24 10.23 29.36
N SER A 258 -30.08 9.64 30.56
CA SER A 258 -28.87 9.78 31.39
C SER A 258 -28.24 8.46 31.85
N HIS A 259 -26.93 8.55 32.13
CA HIS A 259 -26.04 7.57 32.80
C HIS A 259 -25.63 6.29 32.04
N SER A 260 -24.35 6.28 31.62
CA SER A 260 -23.26 5.36 32.01
C SER A 260 -23.63 4.01 32.65
N PRO A 261 -22.89 2.92 32.33
CA PRO A 261 -21.58 2.76 32.97
C PRO A 261 -20.37 2.75 32.02
N ALA A 262 -19.21 3.03 32.62
CA ALA A 262 -17.92 3.22 31.97
C ALA A 262 -17.42 2.04 31.11
N TYR A 263 -16.88 2.40 29.95
CA TYR A 263 -15.68 1.78 29.38
C TYR A 263 -14.68 2.91 29.16
N SER A 264 -13.58 2.91 29.91
CA SER A 264 -12.43 3.78 29.62
C SER A 264 -11.69 3.19 28.43
N TYR A 265 -11.76 3.89 27.29
CA TYR A 265 -10.66 3.86 26.34
C TYR A 265 -9.60 4.79 26.91
N ASP A 266 -8.40 4.29 27.13
CA ASP A 266 -7.25 5.15 27.41
C ASP A 266 -6.89 5.84 26.09
N GLU A 267 -7.17 7.15 25.99
CA GLU A 267 -6.87 7.97 24.80
C GLU A 267 -5.37 8.33 24.69
N ASP A 268 -4.50 7.37 25.02
CA ASP A 268 -3.06 7.37 24.69
C ASP A 268 -2.80 6.57 23.39
N ASP A 269 -3.74 6.67 22.44
CA ASP A 269 -3.50 6.37 21.03
C ASP A 269 -2.63 7.52 20.49
N ASP A 270 -1.34 7.44 20.83
CA ASP A 270 -0.30 8.39 20.48
C ASP A 270 -0.42 8.70 18.98
N ILE A 271 -0.77 9.95 18.64
CA ILE A 271 -0.75 10.43 17.25
C ILE A 271 0.73 10.59 16.91
N SER A 272 1.38 9.45 16.72
CA SER A 272 2.77 9.31 16.33
C SER A 272 2.97 10.20 15.12
N ALA A 273 3.73 11.26 15.34
CA ALA A 273 3.95 12.30 14.35
C ALA A 273 4.86 11.75 13.26
N SER A 274 4.27 10.97 12.36
CA SER A 274 4.90 10.42 11.17
C SER A 274 5.65 11.55 10.48
N SER A 275 6.98 11.42 10.47
CA SER A 275 7.95 12.51 10.36
C SER A 275 7.49 13.57 9.34
N PHE A 276 7.20 14.79 9.83
CA PHE A 276 6.48 15.85 9.12
C PHE A 276 6.71 15.88 7.60
N ASP A 277 5.85 15.16 6.87
CA ASP A 277 5.83 15.16 5.41
C ASP A 277 5.56 16.61 4.96
N PRO A 278 6.45 17.24 4.16
CA PRO A 278 6.34 18.65 3.81
C PRO A 278 5.04 18.88 3.02
N VAL A 279 4.08 19.53 3.67
CA VAL A 279 2.65 19.66 3.33
C VAL A 279 2.34 19.21 1.90
N ILE A 280 2.07 17.90 1.74
CA ILE A 280 1.86 17.24 0.45
C ILE A 280 0.60 17.84 -0.20
N THR A 281 0.83 18.85 -1.04
CA THR A 281 -0.22 19.48 -1.83
C THR A 281 -0.85 18.42 -2.74
N ALA A 282 -2.16 18.50 -2.97
CA ALA A 282 -2.89 17.46 -3.70
C ALA A 282 -2.37 17.23 -5.13
N ASP A 283 -1.57 18.16 -5.67
CA ASP A 283 -0.93 18.05 -6.98
C ASP A 283 0.40 17.28 -7.00
N SER A 284 1.11 17.18 -5.87
CA SER A 284 2.33 16.38 -5.75
C SER A 284 2.07 14.86 -5.65
N ILE A 285 0.81 14.45 -5.42
CA ILE A 285 0.43 13.03 -5.41
C ILE A 285 0.39 12.49 -6.85
N PRO A 286 1.12 11.42 -7.21
CA PRO A 286 1.17 10.90 -8.57
C PRO A 286 -0.20 10.39 -9.04
N VAL A 287 -0.54 10.67 -10.30
CA VAL A 287 -1.72 10.11 -10.96
C VAL A 287 -1.37 8.75 -11.57
N VAL A 288 -2.21 7.74 -11.33
CA VAL A 288 -2.07 6.41 -11.93
C VAL A 288 -3.33 6.01 -12.70
N ILE A 289 -3.12 5.30 -13.80
CA ILE A 289 -4.17 4.60 -14.54
C ILE A 289 -4.39 3.25 -13.85
N VAL A 290 -5.66 2.93 -13.56
CA VAL A 290 -6.10 1.67 -12.94
C VAL A 290 -6.78 0.80 -13.98
N SER A 291 -6.50 -0.51 -13.95
CA SER A 291 -7.24 -1.53 -14.70
C SER A 291 -7.58 -2.71 -13.81
N ASN A 292 -8.86 -3.05 -13.71
CA ASN A 292 -9.37 -4.15 -12.88
C ASN A 292 -9.23 -5.52 -13.57
N ASN A 293 -8.30 -5.66 -14.53
CA ASN A 293 -7.94 -6.93 -15.16
C ASN A 293 -6.49 -7.33 -14.85
N PRO A 294 -6.22 -7.94 -13.67
CA PRO A 294 -4.95 -8.59 -13.34
C PRO A 294 -4.39 -9.50 -14.44
N GLU A 295 -5.22 -10.33 -15.08
CA GLU A 295 -4.79 -11.33 -16.09
C GLU A 295 -4.15 -10.72 -17.35
N SER A 296 -4.26 -9.40 -17.54
CA SER A 296 -3.54 -8.68 -18.61
C SER A 296 -2.01 -8.60 -18.40
N VAL A 297 -1.52 -8.77 -17.17
CA VAL A 297 -0.10 -8.70 -16.83
C VAL A 297 0.52 -10.11 -16.82
N ARG A 298 1.44 -10.38 -17.75
CA ARG A 298 2.08 -11.72 -17.89
C ARG A 298 3.10 -12.05 -16.81
N LYS A 299 3.75 -11.03 -16.24
CA LYS A 299 4.73 -11.14 -15.16
C LYS A 299 4.63 -9.89 -14.29
N VAL A 300 4.63 -10.05 -12.97
CA VAL A 300 4.66 -8.92 -12.04
C VAL A 300 6.03 -8.24 -12.11
N ASN A 301 6.05 -6.92 -12.25
CA ASN A 301 7.31 -6.14 -12.19
C ASN A 301 7.75 -5.96 -10.74
N ASP A 302 9.06 -5.77 -10.52
CA ASP A 302 9.60 -5.40 -9.22
C ASP A 302 8.92 -4.11 -8.72
N PRO A 303 8.25 -4.11 -7.54
CA PRO A 303 7.59 -2.90 -7.04
C PRO A 303 8.56 -1.73 -6.82
N TRP A 304 9.86 -1.99 -6.57
CA TRP A 304 10.87 -0.94 -6.43
C TRP A 304 11.14 -0.19 -7.75
N ASP A 305 10.81 -0.76 -8.92
CA ASP A 305 10.81 -0.01 -10.18
C ASP A 305 9.77 1.13 -10.18
N PHE A 306 8.62 0.99 -9.51
CA PHE A 306 7.62 2.06 -9.46
C PHE A 306 8.14 3.27 -8.68
N PHE A 307 8.88 3.03 -7.59
CA PHE A 307 9.55 4.10 -6.85
C PHE A 307 10.67 4.75 -7.69
N ARG A 308 11.39 3.98 -8.52
CA ARG A 308 12.34 4.52 -9.51
C ARG A 308 11.67 5.38 -10.59
N GLU A 309 10.45 5.04 -11.02
CA GLU A 309 9.61 5.87 -11.91
C GLU A 309 9.12 7.16 -11.21
N LEU A 310 8.70 7.08 -9.94
CA LEU A 310 8.31 8.22 -9.10
C LEU A 310 9.49 9.18 -8.87
N ASP A 311 10.67 8.66 -8.54
CA ASP A 311 11.88 9.45 -8.34
C ASP A 311 12.42 10.02 -9.67
N ALA A 312 12.01 9.50 -10.83
CA ALA A 312 12.18 10.16 -12.14
C ALA A 312 11.16 11.29 -12.38
N LEU A 313 9.89 11.09 -11.99
CA LEU A 313 8.84 12.12 -12.09
C LEU A 313 9.16 13.35 -11.24
N LYS A 314 9.58 13.16 -9.97
CA LYS A 314 9.99 14.23 -9.06
C LYS A 314 11.16 15.07 -9.60
N ARG A 315 12.08 14.47 -10.38
CA ARG A 315 13.19 15.20 -11.01
C ARG A 315 12.71 16.15 -12.09
N ILE A 316 11.75 15.73 -12.92
CA ILE A 316 11.13 16.60 -13.95
C ILE A 316 10.43 17.80 -13.30
N GLU A 317 9.77 17.58 -12.16
CA GLU A 317 9.13 18.62 -11.35
C GLU A 317 10.15 19.59 -10.73
N ALA A 318 11.23 19.09 -10.13
CA ALA A 318 12.30 19.91 -9.57
C ALA A 318 13.03 20.75 -10.65
N GLU A 319 13.31 20.16 -11.82
CA GLU A 319 13.89 20.85 -12.98
C GLU A 319 12.99 21.98 -13.48
N TYR A 320 11.66 21.83 -13.42
CA TYR A 320 10.74 22.93 -13.70
C TYR A 320 10.86 24.06 -12.67
N TYR A 321 10.83 23.75 -11.37
CA TYR A 321 10.86 24.78 -10.34
C TYR A 321 12.17 25.59 -10.33
N GLU A 322 13.32 24.95 -10.53
CA GLU A 322 14.59 25.68 -10.68
C GLU A 322 14.63 26.53 -11.96
N ARG A 323 14.06 26.08 -13.09
CA ARG A 323 13.92 26.91 -14.31
C ARG A 323 12.99 28.11 -14.11
N VAL A 324 11.95 28.02 -13.29
CA VAL A 324 11.07 29.16 -12.95
C VAL A 324 11.79 30.15 -12.03
N LYS A 325 12.42 29.64 -10.98
CA LYS A 325 13.23 30.40 -10.01
C LYS A 325 14.39 31.15 -10.67
N ALA A 326 15.05 30.55 -11.67
CA ALA A 326 16.10 31.18 -12.46
C ALA A 326 15.60 32.30 -13.40
N LYS A 327 14.31 32.32 -13.77
CA LYS A 327 13.67 33.40 -14.56
C LYS A 327 13.10 34.54 -13.69
N THR A 328 13.13 34.39 -12.37
CA THR A 328 12.56 35.34 -11.39
C THR A 328 13.68 36.04 -10.58
N ARG A 329 14.91 36.00 -11.11
CA ARG A 329 16.12 36.63 -10.59
C ARG A 329 16.76 37.48 -11.69
#